data_AF-R5CF70-F1
#
_entry.id   AF-R5CF70-F1
#
_cell.length_a   1.000
_cell.length_b   1.000
_cell.length_c   1.000
_cell.angle_alpha   90.00
_cell.angle_beta   90.00
_cell.angle_gamma   90.00
#
_symmetry.space_group_name_H-M   'P 1'
#
loop_
_entity.id
_entity.type
_entity.pdbx_description
1 polymer ?
#
loop_
_entity_poly.entity_id
_entity_poly.type
_entity_poly.pdbx_seq_one_letter_code
_entity_poly.pdbx_strand_id
1 'polypeptide(L)'
;MKNINLYLLLLLVLAVPVLTSCEDDEEGVLPVAMRITADEFAERVNGKGWQYVESHEIRGNGKFSRHDYWESMTGGAPEQYAFCGDTLTTYMYVDAYPMNGYKSTKYTYDETTNRLMAGVTEVMRIISLTENELCFIRRQASTADGKQIFVYAVYRAMTPYELESLRAGHPYDIDMLDQLHPAMPRQQRLTAADFASMAVGQTWECTEAHAVELEGRYNIDDFYAGGTRLKPVDFHITADSITAITTDPVTAGTVRNTTAYTYRPNGFYIETAGKAVMKIISLTADEMRTCCETVDPESGNKVKLYCVYRRMTRGKTDTDTESDSTRTATREETGM
;
A
#
# COMPACT_ATOMS: atom_id res chain seq x y z
N MET A 1 56.23 16.47 -60.13
CA MET A 1 56.25 17.00 -58.75
C MET A 1 55.01 17.86 -58.54
N LYS A 2 54.12 17.39 -57.64
CA LYS A 2 53.08 18.08 -56.85
C LYS A 2 52.33 19.30 -57.41
N ASN A 3 51.07 19.03 -57.77
CA ASN A 3 49.81 19.68 -57.38
C ASN A 3 49.69 21.21 -57.46
N ILE A 4 49.11 21.65 -58.58
CA ILE A 4 48.51 22.96 -58.77
C ILE A 4 47.15 23.00 -58.06
N ASN A 5 46.93 24.08 -57.32
CA ASN A 5 45.88 24.29 -56.34
C ASN A 5 44.46 24.27 -56.95
N LEU A 6 43.67 23.30 -56.48
CA LEU A 6 42.25 23.10 -56.76
C LEU A 6 41.41 24.12 -55.97
N TYR A 7 41.52 25.42 -56.31
CA TYR A 7 40.71 26.50 -55.71
C TYR A 7 39.75 27.16 -56.72
N LEU A 8 39.50 26.47 -57.84
CA LEU A 8 38.64 26.97 -58.91
C LEU A 8 37.49 26.00 -59.19
N LEU A 9 36.74 25.59 -58.16
CA LEU A 9 35.44 24.94 -58.36
C LEU A 9 34.58 24.99 -57.08
N LEU A 10 33.57 25.86 -57.09
CA LEU A 10 32.39 26.09 -56.22
C LEU A 10 32.35 27.59 -55.87
N LEU A 11 31.78 28.49 -56.69
CA LEU A 11 30.45 28.51 -57.30
C LEU A 11 29.32 28.37 -56.25
N LEU A 12 28.54 29.44 -56.17
CA LEU A 12 27.29 29.66 -55.42
C LEU A 12 27.41 29.99 -53.93
N VAL A 13 27.69 31.27 -53.70
CA VAL A 13 26.97 32.10 -52.72
C VAL A 13 25.47 31.89 -52.93
N LEU A 14 24.89 30.97 -52.17
CA LEU A 14 23.45 30.88 -51.95
C LEU A 14 23.19 31.58 -50.62
N ALA A 15 22.61 32.77 -50.72
CA ALA A 15 22.03 33.47 -49.60
C ALA A 15 21.00 32.55 -48.94
N VAL A 16 21.37 31.97 -47.81
CA VAL A 16 20.43 31.43 -46.84
C VAL A 16 19.89 32.66 -46.11
N PRO A 17 18.63 33.09 -46.29
CA PRO A 17 18.01 33.84 -45.22
C PRO A 17 18.01 32.90 -44.03
N VAL A 18 18.83 33.22 -43.03
CA VAL A 18 18.69 32.67 -41.69
C VAL A 18 17.32 33.13 -41.24
N LEU A 19 16.30 32.30 -41.48
CA LEU A 19 15.07 32.34 -40.72
C LEU A 19 15.52 31.97 -39.30
N THR A 20 15.81 33.01 -38.53
CA THR A 20 15.78 32.95 -37.08
C THR A 20 14.32 32.71 -36.71
N SER A 21 13.90 31.44 -36.79
CA SER A 21 12.71 30.95 -36.09
C SER A 21 13.07 30.89 -34.60
N CYS A 22 13.20 32.07 -34.00
CA CYS A 22 13.08 32.23 -32.56
C CYS A 22 11.65 32.69 -32.30
N GLU A 23 10.67 31.80 -32.51
CA GLU A 23 9.40 31.92 -31.81
C GLU A 23 9.53 31.05 -30.56
N ASP A 24 9.20 31.64 -29.41
CA ASP A 24 9.18 31.00 -28.10
C ASP A 24 8.13 29.85 -28.09
N ASP A 25 8.51 28.69 -28.62
CA ASP A 25 7.65 27.51 -28.83
C ASP A 25 7.30 26.74 -27.54
N GLU A 26 7.74 27.21 -26.38
CA GLU A 26 7.56 26.53 -25.09
C GLU A 26 6.20 26.81 -24.41
N GLU A 27 5.43 27.78 -24.92
CA GLU A 27 4.17 28.22 -24.29
C GLU A 27 2.92 27.99 -25.17
N GLY A 28 1.82 27.63 -24.51
CA GLY A 28 0.48 27.45 -25.09
C GLY A 28 -0.54 28.41 -24.49
N VAL A 29 -1.61 28.70 -25.24
CA VAL A 29 -2.74 29.54 -24.78
C VAL A 29 -3.84 28.65 -24.23
N LEU A 30 -4.34 28.97 -23.04
CA LEU A 30 -5.45 28.23 -22.44
C LEU A 30 -6.71 28.30 -23.32
N PRO A 31 -7.40 27.17 -23.55
CA PRO A 31 -8.68 27.16 -24.26
C PRO A 31 -9.74 27.99 -23.52
N VAL A 32 -10.68 28.55 -24.27
CA VAL A 32 -11.86 29.21 -23.70
C VAL A 32 -12.77 28.13 -23.12
N ALA A 33 -13.21 28.32 -21.88
CA ALA A 33 -14.10 27.37 -21.22
C ALA A 33 -15.45 27.24 -21.96
N MET A 34 -15.85 26.01 -22.24
CA MET A 34 -17.16 25.68 -22.79
C MET A 34 -18.25 25.97 -21.77
N ARG A 35 -19.42 26.42 -22.19
CA ARG A 35 -20.59 26.45 -21.31
C ARG A 35 -21.14 25.02 -21.17
N ILE A 36 -21.28 24.53 -19.95
CA ILE A 36 -21.76 23.17 -19.65
C ILE A 36 -22.84 23.30 -18.57
N THR A 37 -24.04 22.78 -18.83
CA THR A 37 -25.09 22.78 -17.80
C THR A 37 -24.86 21.70 -16.76
N ALA A 38 -25.52 21.80 -15.60
CA ALA A 38 -25.42 20.77 -14.57
C ALA A 38 -25.89 19.38 -15.07
N ASP A 39 -26.98 19.34 -15.85
CA ASP A 39 -27.52 18.10 -16.41
C ASP A 39 -26.53 17.48 -17.42
N GLU A 40 -25.97 18.31 -18.30
CA GLU A 40 -24.95 17.91 -19.27
C GLU A 40 -23.67 17.39 -18.62
N PHE A 41 -23.25 18.01 -17.52
CA PHE A 41 -22.11 17.54 -16.74
C PHE A 41 -22.43 16.16 -16.14
N ALA A 42 -23.55 16.04 -15.42
CA ALA A 42 -23.95 14.81 -14.74
C ALA A 42 -24.11 13.64 -15.71
N GLU A 43 -24.76 13.84 -16.86
CA GLU A 43 -24.94 12.82 -17.90
C GLU A 43 -23.59 12.30 -18.41
N ARG A 44 -22.61 13.20 -18.60
CA ARG A 44 -21.33 12.84 -19.22
C ARG A 44 -20.35 12.19 -18.26
N VAL A 45 -20.36 12.53 -16.97
CA VAL A 45 -19.37 12.01 -16.01
C VAL A 45 -19.88 10.83 -15.18
N ASN A 46 -21.17 10.76 -14.88
CA ASN A 46 -21.69 9.81 -13.90
C ASN A 46 -21.43 8.35 -14.32
N GLY A 47 -20.80 7.58 -13.43
CA GLY A 47 -20.41 6.19 -13.67
C GLY A 47 -19.13 6.00 -14.48
N LYS A 48 -18.46 7.08 -14.92
CA LYS A 48 -17.24 7.01 -15.72
C LYS A 48 -15.96 7.19 -14.91
N GLY A 49 -14.90 6.52 -15.37
CA GLY A 49 -13.53 6.78 -14.99
C GLY A 49 -12.83 7.69 -16.01
N TRP A 50 -11.84 8.43 -15.57
CA TRP A 50 -11.05 9.36 -16.36
C TRP A 50 -9.58 9.08 -16.14
N GLN A 51 -8.89 8.74 -17.23
CA GLN A 51 -7.47 8.44 -17.24
C GLN A 51 -6.67 9.66 -17.68
N TYR A 52 -5.63 9.96 -16.92
CA TYR A 52 -4.65 10.97 -17.21
C TYR A 52 -4.02 10.77 -18.60
N VAL A 53 -3.88 11.87 -19.34
CA VAL A 53 -3.15 11.93 -20.60
C VAL A 53 -1.93 12.84 -20.44
N GLU A 54 -2.18 14.09 -20.09
CA GLU A 54 -1.13 15.11 -19.92
C GLU A 54 -1.59 16.24 -18.98
N SER A 55 -0.66 17.01 -18.44
CA SER A 55 -0.95 18.22 -17.69
C SER A 55 0.15 19.25 -17.85
N HIS A 56 -0.23 20.52 -17.84
CA HIS A 56 0.64 21.61 -18.20
C HIS A 56 0.59 22.71 -17.15
N GLU A 57 1.74 23.09 -16.59
CA GLU A 57 1.81 24.19 -15.62
C GLU A 57 1.36 25.51 -16.25
N ILE A 58 0.42 26.19 -15.59
CA ILE A 58 0.00 27.55 -15.93
C ILE A 58 0.99 28.54 -15.31
N ARG A 59 1.69 29.29 -16.17
CA ARG A 59 2.67 30.29 -15.80
C ARG A 59 1.99 31.59 -15.38
N GLY A 60 2.75 32.46 -14.70
CA GLY A 60 2.23 33.74 -14.17
C GLY A 60 1.73 34.73 -15.24
N ASN A 61 2.10 34.53 -16.51
CA ASN A 61 1.61 35.30 -17.66
C ASN A 61 0.26 34.78 -18.20
N GLY A 62 -0.32 33.73 -17.61
CA GLY A 62 -1.60 33.14 -18.02
C GLY A 62 -1.52 32.13 -19.17
N LYS A 63 -0.32 31.86 -19.69
CA LYS A 63 -0.06 30.78 -20.65
C LYS A 63 0.36 29.50 -19.93
N PHE A 64 0.25 28.36 -20.58
CA PHE A 64 0.71 27.08 -20.02
C PHE A 64 2.01 26.60 -20.70
N SER A 65 2.83 25.84 -19.98
CA SER A 65 4.01 25.19 -20.56
C SER A 65 3.62 23.99 -21.40
N ARG A 66 4.16 23.83 -22.61
CA ARG A 66 3.84 22.67 -23.47
C ARG A 66 4.45 21.35 -23.00
N HIS A 67 5.37 21.39 -22.03
CA HIS A 67 5.87 20.17 -21.39
C HIS A 67 4.83 19.60 -20.44
N ASP A 68 4.79 18.27 -20.36
CA ASP A 68 4.01 17.63 -19.31
C ASP A 68 4.67 17.94 -17.95
N TYR A 69 3.88 18.45 -17.02
CA TYR A 69 4.23 18.73 -15.63
C TYR A 69 4.93 17.55 -14.95
N TRP A 70 4.54 16.32 -15.27
CA TRP A 70 5.10 15.13 -14.62
C TRP A 70 6.35 14.57 -15.30
N GLU A 71 6.68 14.98 -16.53
CA GLU A 71 7.74 14.38 -17.36
C GLU A 71 9.11 14.38 -16.68
N SER A 72 9.40 15.40 -15.88
CA SER A 72 10.68 15.58 -15.17
C SER A 72 10.58 15.41 -13.66
N MET A 73 9.42 14.97 -13.15
CA MET A 73 9.18 14.84 -11.72
C MET A 73 9.60 13.46 -11.19
N THR A 74 10.29 13.44 -10.05
CA THR A 74 10.61 12.21 -9.31
C THR A 74 9.78 12.17 -8.02
N GLY A 75 9.17 11.02 -7.71
CA GLY A 75 8.32 10.84 -6.51
C GLY A 75 6.91 11.42 -6.64
N GLY A 76 6.49 11.76 -7.86
CA GLY A 76 5.16 12.28 -8.15
C GLY A 76 4.52 11.50 -9.29
N ALA A 77 3.21 11.31 -9.21
CA ALA A 77 2.43 10.67 -10.28
C ALA A 77 1.08 11.37 -10.45
N PRO A 78 0.53 11.39 -11.67
CA PRO A 78 -0.79 11.94 -11.92
C PRO A 78 -1.89 11.11 -11.26
N GLU A 79 -2.89 11.83 -10.74
CA GLU A 79 -4.12 11.25 -10.20
C GLU A 79 -5.06 10.78 -11.31
N GLN A 80 -5.87 9.75 -11.02
CA GLN A 80 -6.97 9.29 -11.86
C GLN A 80 -8.30 9.58 -11.16
N TYR A 81 -9.40 9.73 -11.91
CA TYR A 81 -10.69 10.09 -11.32
C TYR A 81 -11.80 9.14 -11.72
N ALA A 82 -12.79 8.96 -10.86
CA ALA A 82 -14.07 8.38 -11.22
C ALA A 82 -15.22 9.13 -10.56
N PHE A 83 -16.30 9.37 -11.32
CA PHE A 83 -17.49 10.05 -10.83
C PHE A 83 -18.62 9.04 -10.63
N CYS A 84 -19.34 9.14 -9.51
CA CYS A 84 -20.54 8.37 -9.26
C CYS A 84 -21.51 9.22 -8.43
N GLY A 85 -22.62 9.62 -9.05
CA GLY A 85 -23.56 10.60 -8.50
C GLY A 85 -22.84 11.89 -8.11
N ASP A 86 -23.00 12.27 -6.85
CA ASP A 86 -22.39 13.43 -6.19
C ASP A 86 -21.00 13.14 -5.61
N THR A 87 -20.37 12.02 -5.96
CA THR A 87 -19.09 11.57 -5.39
C THR A 87 -18.01 11.50 -6.45
N LEU A 88 -16.88 12.16 -6.18
CA LEU A 88 -15.64 12.07 -6.94
C LEU A 88 -14.69 11.15 -6.18
N THR A 89 -14.23 10.10 -6.82
CA THR A 89 -13.16 9.24 -6.30
C THR A 89 -11.87 9.58 -7.02
N THR A 90 -10.86 9.98 -6.26
CA THR A 90 -9.51 10.24 -6.75
C THR A 90 -8.63 9.05 -6.41
N TYR A 91 -7.95 8.47 -7.40
CA TYR A 91 -7.01 7.36 -7.25
C TYR A 91 -5.60 7.90 -7.40
N MET A 92 -4.71 7.51 -6.48
CA MET A 92 -3.35 8.03 -6.42
C MET A 92 -2.39 7.05 -5.77
N TYR A 93 -1.11 7.18 -6.12
CA TYR A 93 -0.02 6.65 -5.33
C TYR A 93 0.33 7.65 -4.21
N VAL A 94 0.55 7.16 -3.00
CA VAL A 94 0.90 7.99 -1.85
C VAL A 94 2.34 7.72 -1.42
N ASP A 95 3.28 8.62 -1.71
CA ASP A 95 4.69 8.42 -1.37
C ASP A 95 4.94 8.26 0.14
N ALA A 96 4.18 8.99 0.98
CA ALA A 96 4.31 8.90 2.44
C ALA A 96 3.94 7.51 3.00
N TYR A 97 3.15 6.75 2.26
CA TYR A 97 2.76 5.37 2.56
C TYR A 97 2.83 4.60 1.25
N PRO A 98 3.97 3.99 0.86
CA PRO A 98 4.23 3.54 -0.51
C PRO A 98 3.17 2.53 -1.02
N MET A 99 2.06 3.06 -1.51
CA MET A 99 0.80 2.35 -1.71
C MET A 99 -0.08 3.07 -2.73
N ASN A 100 -0.89 2.30 -3.44
CA ASN A 100 -1.95 2.79 -4.30
C ASN A 100 -3.26 2.86 -3.50
N GLY A 101 -3.83 4.04 -3.36
CA GLY A 101 -5.07 4.23 -2.63
C GLY A 101 -6.05 5.13 -3.37
N TYR A 102 -7.21 5.33 -2.75
CA TYR A 102 -8.23 6.23 -3.23
C TYR A 102 -8.77 7.11 -2.12
N LYS A 103 -9.38 8.21 -2.53
CA LYS A 103 -10.14 9.11 -1.66
C LYS A 103 -11.46 9.45 -2.33
N SER A 104 -12.55 9.35 -1.59
CA SER A 104 -13.89 9.74 -2.06
C SER A 104 -14.31 11.07 -1.45
N THR A 105 -14.69 12.02 -2.29
CA THR A 105 -15.10 13.36 -1.88
C THR A 105 -16.46 13.70 -2.48
N LYS A 106 -17.38 14.15 -1.63
CA LYS A 106 -18.66 14.72 -2.10
C LYS A 106 -18.42 16.04 -2.81
N TYR A 107 -19.05 16.21 -3.96
CA TYR A 107 -18.90 17.42 -4.77
C TYR A 107 -20.23 18.01 -5.21
N THR A 108 -20.20 19.30 -5.53
CA THR A 108 -21.25 20.00 -6.28
C THR A 108 -20.65 20.65 -7.51
N TYR A 109 -21.41 20.72 -8.60
CA TYR A 109 -21.01 21.41 -9.82
C TYR A 109 -21.79 22.74 -9.96
N ASP A 110 -21.05 23.83 -10.17
CA ASP A 110 -21.61 25.16 -10.44
C ASP A 110 -21.47 25.48 -11.94
N GLU A 111 -22.59 25.37 -12.67
CA GLU A 111 -22.66 25.65 -14.12
C GLU A 111 -22.44 27.13 -14.48
N THR A 112 -22.51 28.05 -13.52
CA THR A 112 -22.26 29.47 -13.78
C THR A 112 -20.75 29.77 -13.87
N THR A 113 -19.94 28.98 -13.17
CA THR A 113 -18.48 29.15 -13.08
C THR A 113 -17.68 27.98 -13.67
N ASN A 114 -18.37 26.88 -14.01
CA ASN A 114 -17.83 25.56 -14.34
C ASN A 114 -16.95 24.95 -13.24
N ARG A 115 -17.28 25.21 -11.98
CA ARG A 115 -16.44 24.75 -10.86
C ARG A 115 -17.03 23.51 -10.21
N LEU A 116 -16.14 22.56 -9.92
CA LEU A 116 -16.41 21.44 -9.04
C LEU A 116 -15.93 21.80 -7.64
N MET A 117 -16.84 21.81 -6.67
CA MET A 117 -16.60 22.24 -5.30
C MET A 117 -16.76 21.07 -4.33
N ALA A 118 -15.82 20.90 -3.41
CA ALA A 118 -15.94 20.03 -2.24
C ALA A 118 -16.17 20.92 -1.00
N GLY A 119 -17.44 21.15 -0.67
CA GLY A 119 -17.82 22.17 0.30
C GLY A 119 -17.41 23.56 -0.20
N VAL A 120 -16.52 24.23 0.51
CA VAL A 120 -16.00 25.56 0.14
C VAL A 120 -14.71 25.52 -0.71
N THR A 121 -14.16 24.33 -0.92
CA THR A 121 -12.88 24.15 -1.63
C THR A 121 -13.13 23.84 -3.09
N GLU A 122 -12.53 24.64 -3.99
CA GLU A 122 -12.52 24.33 -5.42
C GLU A 122 -11.61 23.13 -5.68
N VAL A 123 -12.18 22.06 -6.24
CA VAL A 123 -11.45 20.86 -6.63
C VAL A 123 -10.82 21.07 -8.01
N MET A 124 -11.63 21.51 -8.97
CA MET A 124 -11.22 21.79 -10.33
C MET A 124 -12.23 22.69 -11.04
N ARG A 125 -11.79 23.40 -12.07
CA ARG A 125 -12.62 24.15 -13.00
C ARG A 125 -12.62 23.48 -14.37
N ILE A 126 -13.78 23.06 -14.83
CA ILE A 126 -13.96 22.37 -16.10
C ILE A 126 -13.82 23.35 -17.26
N ILE A 127 -12.91 23.06 -18.19
CA ILE A 127 -12.66 23.86 -19.39
C ILE A 127 -13.41 23.27 -20.58
N SER A 128 -13.33 21.96 -20.78
CA SER A 128 -14.10 21.24 -21.79
C SER A 128 -14.50 19.86 -21.27
N LEU A 129 -15.63 19.35 -21.78
CA LEU A 129 -16.14 18.02 -21.46
C LEU A 129 -16.86 17.47 -22.69
N THR A 130 -16.35 16.36 -23.20
CA THR A 130 -16.97 15.57 -24.26
C THR A 130 -17.26 14.16 -23.76
N GLU A 131 -17.73 13.26 -24.63
CA GLU A 131 -17.94 11.85 -24.25
C GLU A 131 -16.64 11.14 -23.86
N ASN A 132 -15.52 11.55 -24.48
CA ASN A 132 -14.23 10.85 -24.42
C ASN A 132 -13.11 11.68 -23.81
N GLU A 133 -13.29 12.98 -23.61
CA GLU A 133 -12.26 13.90 -23.12
C GLU A 133 -12.82 14.82 -22.02
N LEU A 134 -12.03 14.97 -20.96
CA LEU A 134 -12.27 15.89 -19.85
C LEU A 134 -11.01 16.75 -19.68
N CYS A 135 -11.18 18.07 -19.80
CA CYS A 135 -10.11 19.02 -19.55
C CYS A 135 -10.49 20.00 -18.45
N PHE A 136 -9.58 20.24 -17.52
CA PHE A 136 -9.83 21.13 -16.39
C PHE A 136 -8.57 21.86 -15.93
N ILE A 137 -8.78 22.92 -15.16
CA ILE A 137 -7.73 23.60 -14.41
C ILE A 137 -7.89 23.22 -12.93
N ARG A 138 -6.77 22.91 -12.26
CA ARG A 138 -6.76 22.71 -10.80
C ARG A 138 -5.49 23.25 -10.16
N ARG A 139 -5.56 23.52 -8.85
CA ARG A 139 -4.36 23.70 -8.04
C ARG A 139 -3.67 22.34 -7.89
N GLN A 140 -2.42 22.25 -8.33
CA GLN A 140 -1.61 21.02 -8.29
C GLN A 140 -0.75 20.94 -7.02
N ALA A 141 -0.10 22.05 -6.65
CA ALA A 141 0.84 22.07 -5.54
C ALA A 141 1.02 23.48 -4.98
N SER A 142 1.83 23.59 -3.92
CA SER A 142 2.48 24.83 -3.54
C SER A 142 3.98 24.60 -3.42
N THR A 143 4.76 25.58 -3.88
CA THR A 143 6.20 25.64 -3.64
C THR A 143 6.49 25.98 -2.18
N ALA A 144 7.75 25.79 -1.75
CA ALA A 144 8.17 26.04 -0.37
C ALA A 144 7.97 27.49 0.10
N ASP A 145 7.99 28.46 -0.82
CA ASP A 145 7.70 29.88 -0.57
C ASP A 145 6.19 30.22 -0.61
N GLY A 146 5.33 29.22 -0.77
CA GLY A 146 3.88 29.37 -0.71
C GLY A 146 3.20 29.72 -2.04
N LYS A 147 3.95 29.92 -3.13
CA LYS A 147 3.35 30.13 -4.46
C LYS A 147 2.53 28.90 -4.86
N GLN A 148 1.32 29.13 -5.34
CA GLN A 148 0.44 28.07 -5.82
C GLN A 148 0.78 27.72 -7.27
N ILE A 149 0.83 26.42 -7.56
CA ILE A 149 1.03 25.88 -8.90
C ILE A 149 -0.34 25.41 -9.40
N PHE A 150 -0.75 25.89 -10.57
CA PHE A 150 -1.95 25.44 -11.26
C PHE A 150 -1.57 24.70 -12.53
N VAL A 151 -2.34 23.68 -12.87
CA VAL A 151 -2.17 22.92 -14.12
C VAL A 151 -3.44 22.95 -14.93
N TYR A 152 -3.31 23.02 -16.25
CA TYR A 152 -4.33 22.60 -17.20
C TYR A 152 -4.10 21.12 -17.51
N ALA A 153 -5.09 20.27 -17.28
CA ALA A 153 -4.94 18.82 -17.42
C ALA A 153 -5.95 18.25 -18.40
N VAL A 154 -5.52 17.23 -19.13
CA VAL A 154 -6.28 16.52 -20.17
C VAL A 154 -6.42 15.06 -19.76
N TYR A 155 -7.66 14.57 -19.79
CA TYR A 155 -8.02 13.22 -19.42
C TYR A 155 -8.88 12.58 -20.51
N ARG A 156 -8.70 11.27 -20.72
CA ARG A 156 -9.58 10.47 -21.56
C ARG A 156 -10.57 9.66 -20.73
N ALA A 157 -11.73 9.35 -21.29
CA ALA A 157 -12.65 8.40 -20.66
C ALA A 157 -12.01 6.99 -20.59
N MET A 158 -12.20 6.32 -19.45
CA MET A 158 -11.87 4.91 -19.27
C MET A 158 -12.99 4.02 -19.79
N THR A 159 -12.64 2.86 -20.31
CA THR A 159 -13.58 1.75 -20.48
C THR A 159 -14.02 1.20 -19.12
N PRO A 160 -15.16 0.48 -19.03
CA PRO A 160 -15.56 -0.17 -17.79
C PRO A 160 -14.50 -1.10 -17.20
N TYR A 161 -13.78 -1.83 -18.07
CA TYR A 161 -12.69 -2.72 -17.67
C TYR A 161 -11.48 -1.96 -17.09
N GLU A 162 -11.09 -0.84 -17.71
CA GLU A 162 -10.02 0.01 -17.17
C GLU A 162 -10.38 0.58 -15.80
N LEU A 163 -11.64 1.00 -15.61
CA LEU A 163 -12.12 1.49 -14.32
C LEU A 163 -12.14 0.39 -13.25
N GLU A 164 -12.55 -0.82 -13.60
CA GLU A 164 -12.51 -1.97 -12.69
C GLU A 164 -11.08 -2.33 -12.29
N SER A 165 -10.16 -2.37 -13.27
CA SER A 165 -8.73 -2.60 -13.03
C SER A 165 -8.11 -1.51 -12.15
N LEU A 166 -8.47 -0.24 -12.38
CA LEU A 166 -8.04 0.88 -11.55
C LEU A 166 -8.48 0.69 -10.08
N ARG A 167 -9.75 0.33 -9.86
CA ARG A 167 -10.29 0.07 -8.51
C ARG A 167 -9.55 -1.07 -7.83
N ALA A 168 -9.33 -2.18 -8.52
CA ALA A 168 -8.59 -3.32 -7.98
C ALA A 168 -7.13 -2.96 -7.65
N GLY A 169 -6.51 -2.08 -8.44
CA GLY A 169 -5.13 -1.61 -8.23
C GLY A 169 -4.97 -0.61 -7.09
N HIS A 170 -6.06 -0.02 -6.58
CA HIS A 170 -6.06 0.99 -5.51
C HIS A 170 -7.04 0.59 -4.40
N PRO A 171 -6.73 -0.46 -3.61
CA PRO A 171 -7.69 -1.02 -2.67
C PRO A 171 -7.83 -0.22 -1.38
N TYR A 172 -6.89 0.68 -1.08
CA TYR A 172 -6.82 1.36 0.23
C TYR A 172 -7.58 2.68 0.24
N ASP A 173 -8.58 2.80 1.11
CA ASP A 173 -9.22 4.08 1.42
C ASP A 173 -8.27 4.92 2.29
N ILE A 174 -7.79 6.03 1.73
CA ILE A 174 -6.80 6.90 2.38
C ILE A 174 -7.40 7.62 3.59
N ASP A 175 -8.67 8.00 3.55
CA ASP A 175 -9.33 8.71 4.65
C ASP A 175 -9.64 7.77 5.83
N MET A 176 -9.73 6.47 5.57
CA MET A 176 -9.96 5.42 6.56
C MET A 176 -8.70 4.62 6.90
N LEU A 177 -7.52 5.02 6.41
CA LEU A 177 -6.29 4.21 6.50
C LEU A 177 -5.94 3.84 7.95
N ASP A 178 -6.00 4.79 8.89
CA ASP A 178 -5.66 4.51 10.29
C ASP A 178 -6.71 3.66 11.02
N GLN A 179 -7.93 3.61 10.50
CA GLN A 179 -9.04 2.86 11.08
C GLN A 179 -9.05 1.41 10.57
N LEU A 180 -8.82 1.23 9.27
CA LEU A 180 -8.83 -0.07 8.59
C LEU A 180 -7.45 -0.75 8.57
N HIS A 181 -6.38 0.06 8.54
CA HIS A 181 -4.99 -0.41 8.49
C HIS A 181 -4.12 0.33 9.52
N PRO A 182 -4.42 0.20 10.83
CA PRO A 182 -3.65 0.87 11.87
C PRO A 182 -2.16 0.54 11.81
N ALA A 183 -1.34 1.50 12.23
CA ALA A 183 0.09 1.27 12.44
C ALA A 183 0.29 0.20 13.53
N MET A 184 1.24 -0.71 13.30
CA MET A 184 1.65 -1.65 14.34
C MET A 184 2.19 -0.87 15.56
N PRO A 185 1.89 -1.34 16.78
CA PRO A 185 2.44 -0.73 17.97
C PRO A 185 3.96 -0.69 17.93
N ARG A 186 4.54 0.36 18.53
CA ARG A 186 5.99 0.42 18.71
C ARG A 186 6.43 -0.77 19.54
N GLN A 187 7.52 -1.38 19.10
CA GLN A 187 8.12 -2.50 19.80
C GLN A 187 8.58 -2.06 21.20
N GLN A 188 8.07 -2.74 22.22
CA GLN A 188 8.46 -2.57 23.61
C GLN A 188 9.86 -3.15 23.83
N ARG A 189 10.68 -2.45 24.60
CA ARG A 189 11.95 -2.99 25.08
C ARG A 189 11.68 -4.10 26.10
N LEU A 190 12.18 -5.29 25.83
CA LEU A 190 12.04 -6.47 26.69
C LEU A 190 13.41 -7.07 27.01
N THR A 191 13.70 -7.27 28.29
CA THR A 191 14.90 -7.99 28.72
C THR A 191 14.66 -9.51 28.72
N ALA A 192 15.73 -10.29 28.84
CA ALA A 192 15.62 -11.73 29.02
C ALA A 192 14.88 -12.09 30.34
N ALA A 193 15.05 -11.27 31.39
CA ALA A 193 14.36 -11.45 32.65
C ALA A 193 12.85 -11.18 32.53
N ASP A 194 12.48 -10.13 31.80
CA ASP A 194 11.08 -9.81 31.51
C ASP A 194 10.40 -10.97 30.78
N PHE A 195 11.02 -11.44 29.69
CA PHE A 195 10.54 -12.59 28.93
C PHE A 195 10.43 -13.85 29.78
N ALA A 196 11.47 -14.19 30.55
CA ALA A 196 11.46 -15.36 31.42
C ALA A 196 10.36 -15.28 32.51
N SER A 197 10.09 -14.09 33.05
CA SER A 197 9.08 -13.92 34.10
C SER A 197 7.64 -13.97 33.58
N MET A 198 7.40 -13.52 32.34
CA MET A 198 6.05 -13.35 31.81
C MET A 198 5.65 -14.46 30.81
N ALA A 199 6.56 -14.91 29.94
CA ALA A 199 6.25 -15.84 28.87
C ALA A 199 6.52 -17.31 29.20
N VAL A 200 7.59 -17.58 29.98
CA VAL A 200 8.03 -18.95 30.27
C VAL A 200 7.09 -19.65 31.27
N GLY A 201 6.87 -20.93 31.04
CA GLY A 201 5.94 -21.78 31.78
C GLY A 201 4.47 -21.52 31.42
N GLN A 202 4.18 -20.79 30.34
CA GLN A 202 2.83 -20.42 29.94
C GLN A 202 2.44 -21.03 28.59
N THR A 203 1.14 -21.28 28.46
CA THR A 203 0.48 -21.55 27.18
C THR A 203 -0.22 -20.29 26.71
N TRP A 204 0.07 -19.92 25.47
CA TRP A 204 -0.39 -18.72 24.79
C TRP A 204 -1.31 -19.13 23.64
N GLU A 205 -2.60 -18.78 23.76
CA GLU A 205 -3.62 -19.00 22.74
C GLU A 205 -3.66 -17.78 21.82
N CYS A 206 -3.59 -17.98 20.50
CA CYS A 206 -3.75 -16.87 19.56
C CYS A 206 -5.24 -16.52 19.45
N THR A 207 -5.64 -15.35 19.94
CA THR A 207 -7.04 -14.92 19.96
C THR A 207 -7.41 -14.06 18.76
N GLU A 208 -6.43 -13.34 18.19
CA GLU A 208 -6.62 -12.46 17.04
C GLU A 208 -5.36 -12.53 16.18
N ALA A 209 -5.52 -12.47 14.86
CA ALA A 209 -4.40 -12.27 13.98
C ALA A 209 -4.79 -11.46 12.76
N HIS A 210 -3.85 -10.67 12.29
CA HIS A 210 -4.08 -9.66 11.28
C HIS A 210 -3.00 -9.75 10.22
N ALA A 211 -3.38 -9.62 8.95
CA ALA A 211 -2.39 -9.49 7.88
C ALA A 211 -1.58 -8.23 8.10
N VAL A 212 -0.25 -8.37 8.15
CA VAL A 212 0.66 -7.23 8.08
C VAL A 212 0.73 -6.80 6.63
N GLU A 213 0.24 -5.60 6.38
CA GLU A 213 0.13 -4.98 5.07
C GLU A 213 0.76 -3.62 5.14
N LEU A 214 1.25 -3.13 3.99
CA LEU A 214 1.92 -1.83 3.91
C LEU A 214 3.16 -1.79 4.85
N GLU A 215 3.99 -0.77 4.75
CA GLU A 215 5.20 -0.70 5.59
C GLU A 215 4.84 -0.43 7.06
N GLY A 216 4.66 -1.50 7.84
CA GLY A 216 4.45 -1.43 9.28
C GLY A 216 3.01 -1.29 9.75
N ARG A 217 2.00 -1.51 8.89
CA ARG A 217 0.57 -1.50 9.25
C ARG A 217 -0.01 -2.92 9.24
N TYR A 218 -1.22 -3.07 9.72
CA TYR A 218 -1.94 -4.35 9.66
C TYR A 218 -3.42 -4.11 9.40
N ASN A 219 -4.06 -5.03 8.67
CA ASN A 219 -5.50 -5.00 8.44
C ASN A 219 -6.26 -5.25 9.75
N ILE A 220 -7.22 -4.39 10.10
CA ILE A 220 -7.98 -4.51 11.34
C ILE A 220 -8.85 -5.76 11.38
N ASP A 221 -9.28 -6.24 10.22
CA ASP A 221 -10.06 -7.47 10.13
C ASP A 221 -9.20 -8.65 10.59
N ASP A 222 -9.81 -9.54 11.36
CA ASP A 222 -9.18 -10.80 11.73
C ASP A 222 -9.00 -11.63 10.45
N PHE A 223 -7.74 -11.88 10.11
CA PHE A 223 -7.30 -12.61 8.93
C PHE A 223 -7.95 -14.01 8.83
N TYR A 224 -8.42 -14.55 9.95
CA TYR A 224 -8.99 -15.90 10.03
C TYR A 224 -10.53 -15.91 10.11
N ALA A 225 -11.18 -14.80 10.47
CA ALA A 225 -12.64 -14.72 10.53
C ALA A 225 -13.31 -14.97 9.17
N GLY A 226 -12.59 -14.74 8.06
CA GLY A 226 -13.02 -15.02 6.70
C GLY A 226 -12.95 -16.49 6.26
N GLY A 227 -12.59 -17.43 7.15
CA GLY A 227 -12.50 -18.85 6.83
C GLY A 227 -11.19 -19.27 6.15
N THR A 228 -10.10 -18.53 6.37
CA THR A 228 -8.79 -18.92 5.85
C THR A 228 -8.28 -20.18 6.58
N ARG A 229 -7.56 -21.04 5.85
CA ARG A 229 -7.07 -22.34 6.36
C ARG A 229 -5.72 -22.27 7.05
N LEU A 230 -5.01 -21.17 6.86
CA LEU A 230 -3.93 -20.80 7.76
C LEU A 230 -4.62 -20.64 9.12
N LYS A 231 -4.08 -21.23 10.19
CA LYS A 231 -4.56 -20.95 11.54
C LYS A 231 -3.36 -20.53 12.36
N PRO A 232 -3.50 -19.55 13.24
CA PRO A 232 -2.41 -19.22 14.12
C PRO A 232 -2.18 -20.40 15.05
N VAL A 233 -0.91 -20.61 15.36
CA VAL A 233 -0.45 -21.75 16.15
C VAL A 233 -0.41 -21.28 17.59
N ASP A 234 -0.99 -22.07 18.50
CA ASP A 234 -0.85 -21.80 19.92
C ASP A 234 0.53 -22.23 20.38
N PHE A 235 1.07 -21.60 21.41
CA PHE A 235 2.42 -21.90 21.88
C PHE A 235 2.47 -22.22 23.36
N HIS A 236 3.17 -23.28 23.72
CA HIS A 236 3.66 -23.47 25.07
C HIS A 236 5.15 -23.14 25.11
N ILE A 237 5.58 -22.27 26.02
CA ILE A 237 6.98 -21.83 26.12
C ILE A 237 7.56 -22.33 27.45
N THR A 238 8.58 -23.18 27.39
CA THR A 238 9.40 -23.58 28.55
C THR A 238 10.68 -22.75 28.61
N ALA A 239 11.57 -23.05 29.55
CA ALA A 239 12.84 -22.31 29.70
C ALA A 239 13.78 -22.51 28.50
N ASP A 240 13.64 -23.63 27.79
CA ASP A 240 14.56 -24.12 26.76
C ASP A 240 13.88 -24.49 25.44
N SER A 241 12.56 -24.65 25.42
CA SER A 241 11.81 -25.09 24.26
C SER A 241 10.52 -24.29 24.04
N ILE A 242 10.10 -24.22 22.79
CA ILE A 242 8.79 -23.73 22.37
C ILE A 242 8.07 -24.87 21.67
N THR A 243 6.85 -25.15 22.10
CA THR A 243 5.96 -26.14 21.51
C THR A 243 4.88 -25.40 20.73
N ALA A 244 4.92 -25.55 19.41
CA ALA A 244 3.84 -25.18 18.51
C ALA A 244 2.70 -26.19 18.65
N ILE A 245 1.48 -25.72 18.89
CA ILE A 245 0.27 -26.52 19.05
C ILE A 245 -0.69 -26.14 17.92
N THR A 246 -0.95 -27.07 17.01
CA THR A 246 -1.89 -26.89 15.91
C THR A 246 -3.08 -27.80 16.13
N THR A 247 -4.29 -27.23 16.17
CA THR A 247 -5.54 -27.99 16.26
C THR A 247 -6.23 -28.02 14.91
N ASP A 248 -6.53 -29.24 14.44
CA ASP A 248 -7.31 -29.45 13.24
C ASP A 248 -8.77 -28.98 13.47
N PRO A 249 -9.28 -28.04 12.66
CA PRO A 249 -10.66 -27.54 12.78
C PRO A 249 -11.74 -28.62 12.64
N VAL A 250 -11.46 -29.66 11.86
CA VAL A 250 -12.42 -30.67 11.41
C VAL A 250 -12.38 -31.89 12.32
N THR A 251 -11.19 -32.36 12.66
CA THR A 251 -11.01 -33.59 13.45
C THR A 251 -10.83 -33.33 14.95
N ALA A 252 -10.61 -32.07 15.35
CA ALA A 252 -10.16 -31.68 16.69
C ALA A 252 -8.84 -32.34 17.15
N GLY A 253 -8.13 -33.02 16.24
CA GLY A 253 -6.81 -33.58 16.50
C GLY A 253 -5.79 -32.48 16.76
N THR A 254 -4.94 -32.67 17.77
CA THR A 254 -3.90 -31.70 18.13
C THR A 254 -2.53 -32.25 17.78
N VAL A 255 -1.76 -31.48 17.01
CA VAL A 255 -0.36 -31.76 16.70
C VAL A 255 0.52 -30.85 17.53
N ARG A 256 1.50 -31.42 18.23
CA ARG A 256 2.48 -30.67 19.04
C ARG A 256 3.88 -30.85 18.48
N ASN A 257 4.52 -29.73 18.11
CA ASN A 257 5.88 -29.70 17.59
C ASN A 257 6.79 -28.90 18.52
N THR A 258 7.65 -29.58 19.26
CA THR A 258 8.58 -28.96 20.22
C THR A 258 9.94 -28.72 19.57
N THR A 259 10.51 -27.53 19.79
CA THR A 259 11.83 -27.17 19.29
C THR A 259 12.57 -26.31 20.31
N ALA A 260 13.88 -26.50 20.43
CA ALA A 260 14.72 -25.64 21.26
C ALA A 260 14.71 -24.20 20.71
N TYR A 261 14.69 -23.21 21.60
CA TYR A 261 14.74 -21.80 21.20
C TYR A 261 15.82 -21.01 21.94
N THR A 262 16.11 -19.83 21.41
CA THR A 262 16.84 -18.79 22.13
C THR A 262 16.09 -17.49 22.01
N TYR A 263 15.85 -16.82 23.14
CA TYR A 263 15.36 -15.45 23.13
C TYR A 263 16.50 -14.47 22.87
N ARG A 264 16.34 -13.61 21.85
CA ARG A 264 17.32 -12.59 21.46
C ARG A 264 16.86 -11.21 21.97
N PRO A 265 17.34 -10.72 23.13
CA PRO A 265 16.83 -9.49 23.73
C PRO A 265 17.14 -8.23 22.91
N ASN A 266 18.21 -8.21 22.10
CA ASN A 266 18.55 -7.04 21.30
C ASN A 266 17.64 -6.85 20.06
N GLY A 267 16.94 -7.90 19.62
CA GLY A 267 15.94 -7.82 18.56
C GLY A 267 14.51 -8.16 19.01
N PHE A 268 14.37 -8.52 20.30
CA PHE A 268 13.16 -8.97 20.97
C PHE A 268 12.42 -10.06 20.18
N TYR A 269 13.14 -11.10 19.74
CA TYR A 269 12.55 -12.21 19.00
C TYR A 269 12.97 -13.57 19.57
N ILE A 270 12.14 -14.57 19.30
CA ILE A 270 12.43 -15.98 19.53
C ILE A 270 13.07 -16.53 18.26
N GLU A 271 14.20 -17.23 18.43
CA GLU A 271 14.94 -17.88 17.36
C GLU A 271 14.89 -19.40 17.56
N THR A 272 14.58 -20.15 16.51
CA THR A 272 14.70 -21.61 16.48
C THR A 272 15.55 -22.02 15.29
N ALA A 273 16.47 -22.98 15.48
CA ALA A 273 17.38 -23.46 14.43
C ALA A 273 18.09 -22.33 13.63
N GLY A 274 18.44 -21.22 14.28
CA GLY A 274 19.11 -20.08 13.64
C GLY A 274 18.18 -19.13 12.85
N LYS A 275 16.86 -19.31 12.91
CA LYS A 275 15.88 -18.47 12.22
C LYS A 275 14.98 -17.75 13.23
N ALA A 276 14.76 -16.45 13.03
CA ALA A 276 13.77 -15.70 13.78
C ALA A 276 12.37 -16.21 13.41
N VAL A 277 11.66 -16.79 14.38
CA VAL A 277 10.33 -17.36 14.17
C VAL A 277 9.21 -16.48 14.70
N MET A 278 9.51 -15.65 15.71
CA MET A 278 8.51 -14.78 16.32
C MET A 278 9.17 -13.51 16.84
N LYS A 279 8.82 -12.37 16.27
CA LYS A 279 9.20 -11.06 16.79
C LYS A 279 8.17 -10.62 17.83
N ILE A 280 8.60 -10.36 19.05
CA ILE A 280 7.71 -9.88 20.12
C ILE A 280 7.62 -8.36 20.02
N ILE A 281 6.39 -7.86 19.84
CA ILE A 281 6.07 -6.43 19.78
C ILE A 281 5.84 -5.90 21.20
N SER A 282 5.07 -6.60 22.01
CA SER A 282 4.89 -6.30 23.43
C SER A 282 4.56 -7.56 24.21
N LEU A 283 4.85 -7.53 25.51
CA LEU A 283 4.59 -8.65 26.41
C LEU A 283 4.19 -8.12 27.78
N THR A 284 3.08 -8.65 28.29
CA THR A 284 2.57 -8.46 29.64
C THR A 284 2.32 -9.82 30.30
N ALA A 285 1.81 -9.85 31.52
CA ALA A 285 1.49 -11.10 32.22
C ALA A 285 0.38 -11.93 31.53
N ASP A 286 -0.52 -11.27 30.80
CA ASP A 286 -1.74 -11.89 30.26
C ASP A 286 -1.86 -11.80 28.74
N GLU A 287 -1.10 -10.90 28.10
CA GLU A 287 -1.15 -10.67 26.65
C GLU A 287 0.26 -10.57 26.05
N MET A 288 0.47 -11.25 24.93
CA MET A 288 1.67 -11.19 24.11
C MET A 288 1.28 -10.80 22.67
N ARG A 289 1.83 -9.70 22.17
CA ARG A 289 1.63 -9.25 20.78
C ARG A 289 2.88 -9.55 19.98
N THR A 290 2.72 -10.18 18.83
CA THR A 290 3.86 -10.65 18.04
C THR A 290 3.68 -10.35 16.57
N CYS A 291 4.79 -10.44 15.85
CA CYS A 291 4.80 -10.46 14.41
C CYS A 291 5.56 -11.71 13.94
N CYS A 292 4.89 -12.54 13.15
CA CYS A 292 5.43 -13.81 12.67
C CYS A 292 5.28 -13.91 11.14
N GLU A 293 6.18 -14.65 10.50
CA GLU A 293 6.07 -15.00 9.08
C GLU A 293 5.61 -16.45 9.00
N THR A 294 4.59 -16.69 8.19
CA THR A 294 4.09 -18.01 7.83
C THR A 294 4.07 -18.17 6.31
N VAL A 295 3.83 -19.37 5.83
CA VAL A 295 3.73 -19.69 4.40
C VAL A 295 2.35 -20.26 4.13
N ASP A 296 1.62 -19.65 3.19
CA ASP A 296 0.38 -20.22 2.69
C ASP A 296 0.67 -21.54 1.96
N PRO A 297 0.13 -22.68 2.42
CA PRO A 297 0.51 -23.99 1.88
C PRO A 297 0.11 -24.27 0.41
N GLU A 298 -0.67 -23.40 -0.25
CA GLU A 298 -1.18 -23.59 -1.62
C GLU A 298 -0.43 -22.68 -2.58
N SER A 299 -0.43 -21.38 -2.28
CA SER A 299 0.30 -20.41 -3.09
C SER A 299 1.81 -20.48 -2.84
N GLY A 300 2.25 -21.01 -1.70
CA GLY A 300 3.64 -20.96 -1.25
C GLY A 300 4.09 -19.55 -0.86
N ASN A 301 3.18 -18.57 -0.85
CA ASN A 301 3.50 -17.19 -0.55
C ASN A 301 3.76 -17.00 0.94
N LYS A 302 4.75 -16.17 1.25
CA LYS A 302 5.01 -15.73 2.61
C LYS A 302 3.93 -14.73 3.02
N VAL A 303 3.34 -14.96 4.19
CA VAL A 303 2.38 -14.06 4.82
C VAL A 303 2.95 -13.64 6.15
N LYS A 304 2.95 -12.33 6.40
CA LYS A 304 3.36 -11.78 7.68
C LYS A 304 2.12 -11.45 8.49
N LEU A 305 2.10 -11.87 9.74
CA LEU A 305 0.94 -11.74 10.61
C LEU A 305 1.30 -10.98 11.87
N TYR A 306 0.40 -10.10 12.28
CA TYR A 306 0.40 -9.47 13.59
C TYR A 306 -0.60 -10.23 14.46
N CYS A 307 -0.10 -10.91 15.49
CA CYS A 307 -0.88 -11.83 16.31
C CYS A 307 -1.02 -11.29 17.73
N VAL A 308 -2.20 -11.47 18.30
CA VAL A 308 -2.49 -11.20 19.72
C VAL A 308 -2.71 -12.54 20.40
N TYR A 309 -1.83 -12.85 21.35
CA TYR A 309 -1.93 -14.04 22.17
C TYR A 309 -2.39 -13.69 23.57
N ARG A 310 -3.26 -14.52 24.13
CA ARG A 310 -3.67 -14.44 25.53
C ARG A 310 -3.28 -15.69 26.27
N ARG A 311 -2.94 -15.53 27.54
CA ARG A 311 -2.57 -16.66 28.40
C ARG A 311 -3.79 -17.56 28.63
N MET A 312 -3.65 -18.86 28.35
CA MET A 312 -4.70 -19.82 28.71
C MET A 312 -4.77 -19.92 30.24
N THR A 313 -5.97 -19.72 30.79
CA THR A 313 -6.20 -19.94 32.22
C THR A 313 -6.11 -21.43 32.52
N ARG A 314 -5.37 -21.79 33.57
CA ARG A 314 -5.21 -23.17 34.03
C ARG A 314 -6.59 -23.73 34.42
N GLY A 315 -7.22 -24.50 33.53
CA GLY A 315 -8.60 -24.98 33.70
C GLY A 315 -9.28 -25.56 32.47
N LYS A 316 -8.80 -25.27 31.25
CA LYS A 316 -9.09 -26.12 30.07
C LYS A 316 -8.07 -27.27 30.11
N THR A 317 -8.56 -28.45 30.42
CA THR A 317 -7.82 -29.68 30.71
C THR A 317 -6.70 -29.98 29.70
N ASP A 318 -5.45 -29.93 30.17
CA ASP A 318 -4.40 -30.88 29.74
C ASP A 318 -4.86 -32.27 30.18
N THR A 319 -5.74 -32.89 29.41
CA THR A 319 -5.99 -34.32 29.46
C THR A 319 -5.72 -34.86 28.09
N ASP A 320 -4.44 -34.98 27.74
CA ASP A 320 -4.01 -36.05 26.87
C ASP A 320 -2.64 -36.54 27.31
N THR A 321 -2.70 -37.77 27.79
CA THR A 321 -1.66 -38.62 28.35
C THR A 321 -0.37 -38.59 27.54
N GLU A 322 0.71 -38.23 28.23
CA GLU A 322 2.09 -38.46 27.79
C GLU A 322 2.30 -39.99 27.63
N SER A 323 2.25 -40.49 26.40
CA SER A 323 2.69 -41.87 26.11
C SER A 323 4.21 -41.88 26.04
N ASP A 324 4.85 -42.03 27.19
CA ASP A 324 6.27 -42.34 27.33
C ASP A 324 6.54 -43.74 26.77
N SER A 325 7.03 -43.80 25.53
CA SER A 325 7.48 -45.03 24.90
C SER A 325 8.97 -44.95 24.61
N THR A 326 9.81 -44.94 25.65
CA THR A 326 11.19 -45.44 25.54
C THR A 326 11.74 -45.94 26.88
N ARG A 327 11.41 -47.19 27.23
CA ARG A 327 12.18 -47.94 28.23
C ARG A 327 12.22 -49.43 27.94
N THR A 328 13.10 -49.84 27.03
CA THR A 328 13.49 -51.25 26.91
C THR A 328 14.64 -51.51 27.86
N ALA A 329 14.33 -52.16 28.98
CA ALA A 329 15.29 -52.61 29.98
C ALA A 329 16.10 -53.81 29.48
N THR A 330 17.41 -53.71 29.59
CA THR A 330 18.36 -54.81 29.52
C THR A 330 18.08 -55.79 30.67
N ARG A 331 17.80 -57.06 30.37
CA ARG A 331 17.71 -58.13 31.36
C ARG A 331 18.93 -59.05 31.20
N GLU A 332 19.84 -58.97 32.16
CA GLU A 332 20.82 -60.01 32.44
C GLU A 332 20.08 -61.24 32.97
N GLU A 333 20.31 -62.41 32.38
CA GLU A 333 19.99 -63.70 32.97
C GLU A 333 21.28 -64.35 33.46
N THR A 334 21.36 -64.51 34.78
CA THR A 334 22.30 -65.36 35.47
C THR A 334 21.66 -66.72 35.69
N GLY A 335 22.30 -67.77 35.15
CA GLY A 335 22.44 -69.12 35.72
C GLY A 335 21.21 -69.97 36.03
N MET A 336 21.07 -71.08 35.30
CA MET A 336 21.28 -72.42 35.86
C MET A 336 21.72 -73.41 34.78
#